data_AF-X1FZC4-F1
#
_entry.id   AF-X1FZC4-F1
#
_cell.length_a   1.000
_cell.length_b   1.000
_cell.length_c   1.000
_cell.angle_alpha   90.00
_cell.angle_beta   90.00
_cell.angle_gamma   90.00
#
_symmetry.space_group_name_H-M   'P 1'
#
loop_
_entity.id
_entity.type
_entity.pdbx_description
1 polymer ?
#
loop_
_entity_poly.entity_id
_entity_poly.type
_entity_poly.pdbx_seq_one_letter_code
_entity_poly.pdbx_strand_id
1 'polypeptide(L)'
;MPIFSVFIDIARDAIKNQKLVPGRIIRVRRMKEQEEDGDLLAMAAAMQVIGASWVETLDTKGTAPGPDGMPVNVHLGGPDTITGYFGGVGQPNEYALKWVNEFLYYFTNYGIKQVLNVNPGTVLLGYLIYKLGINNEFKISVFMGNDNPYSSLWTLLTAKLFAREDGTSPLIGYNLSNAVNNQTLELSAYIRKPFGFEDVVRLEHHITECFKGIVRQPYDRRDELIELAKNIKNISAKHEGGNVEVDKNREHPTDILEYFAAKKDLVEAG
;
A
#
# COMPACT_ATOMS: atom_id res chain seq x y z
N MET A 1 7.88 -22.03 -5.53
CA MET A 1 8.05 -21.98 -4.06
C MET A 1 9.18 -21.02 -3.55
N PRO A 2 9.42 -19.82 -4.14
CA PRO A 2 10.45 -18.90 -3.62
C PRO A 2 9.98 -17.93 -2.50
N ILE A 3 8.67 -17.78 -2.23
CA ILE A 3 8.19 -16.80 -1.24
C ILE A 3 8.55 -17.17 0.20
N PHE A 4 8.57 -18.46 0.54
CA PHE A 4 8.82 -18.91 1.91
C PHE A 4 10.27 -18.68 2.34
N SER A 5 11.23 -18.70 1.41
CA SER A 5 12.64 -18.49 1.75
C SER A 5 12.91 -17.07 2.24
N VAL A 6 12.26 -16.06 1.66
CA VAL A 6 12.42 -14.65 2.09
C VAL A 6 11.96 -14.47 3.54
N PHE A 7 10.82 -15.06 3.94
CA PHE A 7 10.35 -14.96 5.33
C PHE A 7 11.24 -15.73 6.30
N ILE A 8 11.77 -16.89 5.89
CA ILE A 8 12.76 -17.63 6.69
C ILE A 8 14.03 -16.81 6.87
N ASP A 9 14.51 -16.14 5.82
CA ASP A 9 15.74 -15.33 5.89
C ASP A 9 15.54 -14.09 6.76
N ILE A 10 14.38 -13.43 6.67
CA ILE A 10 14.00 -12.34 7.59
C ILE A 10 13.97 -12.85 9.03
N ALA A 11 13.35 -14.00 9.30
CA ALA A 11 13.28 -14.58 10.64
C ALA A 11 14.68 -14.95 11.17
N ARG A 12 15.53 -15.55 10.33
CA ARG A 12 16.92 -15.89 10.69
C ARG A 12 17.75 -14.65 10.99
N ASP A 13 17.67 -13.61 10.16
CA ASP A 13 18.36 -12.34 10.40
C ASP A 13 17.88 -11.67 11.69
N ALA A 14 16.56 -11.64 11.91
CA ALA A 14 15.96 -11.07 13.10
C ALA A 14 16.42 -11.79 14.38
N ILE A 15 16.42 -13.13 14.39
CA ILE A 15 16.90 -13.92 15.51
C ILE A 15 18.39 -13.70 15.73
N LYS A 16 19.20 -13.81 14.67
CA LYS A 16 20.67 -13.70 14.76
C LYS A 16 21.12 -12.33 15.25
N ASN A 17 20.47 -11.27 14.77
CA ASN A 17 20.89 -9.89 15.01
C ASN A 17 19.97 -9.14 15.99
N GLN A 18 19.07 -9.85 16.68
CA GLN A 18 18.10 -9.30 17.64
C GLN A 18 17.28 -8.13 17.07
N LYS A 19 16.86 -8.26 15.81
CA LYS A 19 16.02 -7.26 15.13
C LYS A 19 14.54 -7.62 15.24
N LEU A 20 13.68 -6.63 15.02
CA LEU A 20 12.24 -6.82 14.88
C LEU A 20 11.89 -7.30 13.47
N VAL A 21 10.85 -8.12 13.36
CA VAL A 21 10.22 -8.51 12.08
C VAL A 21 9.13 -7.48 11.74
N PRO A 22 8.93 -7.11 10.46
CA PRO A 22 7.84 -6.22 10.07
C PRO A 22 6.45 -6.72 10.48
N GLY A 23 5.65 -5.87 11.15
CA GLY A 23 4.28 -6.20 11.56
C GLY A 23 3.21 -6.09 10.46
N ARG A 24 3.58 -5.55 9.29
CA ARG A 24 2.75 -5.51 8.08
C ARG A 24 3.62 -5.71 6.84
N ILE A 25 3.21 -6.60 5.96
CA ILE A 25 3.84 -6.83 4.66
C ILE A 25 2.88 -6.41 3.55
N ILE A 26 3.36 -5.61 2.62
CA ILE A 26 2.57 -5.14 1.47
C ILE A 26 3.13 -5.82 0.23
N ARG A 27 2.24 -6.44 -0.53
CA ARG A 27 2.61 -7.20 -1.72
C ARG A 27 2.00 -6.54 -2.96
N VAL A 28 2.89 -6.21 -3.88
CA VAL A 28 2.57 -5.44 -5.10
C VAL A 28 2.70 -6.33 -6.34
N ARG A 29 2.40 -7.62 -6.21
CA ARG A 29 2.44 -8.61 -7.30
C ARG A 29 1.06 -8.80 -7.93
N ARG A 30 0.97 -9.12 -9.22
CA ARG A 30 -0.31 -9.35 -9.92
C ARG A 30 -1.09 -10.53 -9.33
N MET A 31 -2.32 -10.31 -8.87
CA MET A 31 -3.15 -11.29 -8.16
C MET A 31 -3.33 -12.59 -8.94
N LYS A 32 -3.55 -12.53 -10.25
CA LYS A 32 -3.68 -13.73 -11.09
C LYS A 32 -2.43 -14.61 -11.08
N GLU A 33 -1.26 -14.02 -11.16
CA GLU A 33 -0.03 -14.81 -11.08
C GLU A 33 0.18 -15.39 -9.68
N GLN A 34 -0.28 -14.70 -8.63
CA GLN A 34 -0.24 -15.21 -7.26
C GLN A 34 -1.17 -16.43 -7.08
N GLU A 35 -2.35 -16.37 -7.68
CA GLU A 35 -3.35 -17.44 -7.67
C GLU A 35 -2.82 -18.68 -8.40
N GLU A 36 -2.30 -18.51 -9.62
CA GLU A 36 -1.72 -19.59 -10.42
C GLU A 36 -0.54 -20.29 -9.73
N ASP A 37 0.29 -19.52 -9.01
CA ASP A 37 1.43 -20.06 -8.27
C ASP A 37 1.04 -20.68 -6.91
N GLY A 38 -0.24 -20.59 -6.49
CA GLY A 38 -0.71 -21.06 -5.19
C GLY A 38 -0.23 -20.21 -4.00
N ASP A 39 0.30 -19.02 -4.26
CA ASP A 39 0.97 -18.19 -3.27
C ASP A 39 -0.02 -17.51 -2.30
N LEU A 40 -1.29 -17.30 -2.70
CA LEU A 40 -2.29 -16.61 -1.87
C LEU A 40 -2.49 -17.32 -0.52
N LEU A 41 -2.66 -18.65 -0.54
CA LEU A 41 -2.82 -19.46 0.68
C LEU A 41 -1.51 -19.56 1.47
N ALA A 42 -0.38 -19.71 0.77
CA ALA A 42 0.93 -19.78 1.41
C ALA A 42 1.26 -18.48 2.16
N MET A 43 0.92 -17.33 1.58
CA MET A 43 1.08 -16.01 2.19
C MET A 43 0.21 -15.90 3.45
N ALA A 44 -1.09 -16.22 3.36
CA ALA A 44 -1.99 -16.18 4.51
C ALA A 44 -1.47 -17.03 5.68
N ALA A 45 -1.00 -18.26 5.40
CA ALA A 45 -0.42 -19.14 6.41
C ALA A 45 0.87 -18.57 7.01
N ALA A 46 1.78 -18.07 6.18
CA ALA A 46 3.03 -17.47 6.65
C ALA A 46 2.78 -16.27 7.58
N MET A 47 1.83 -15.40 7.23
CA MET A 47 1.48 -14.21 8.02
C MET A 47 0.90 -14.58 9.38
N GLN A 48 0.07 -15.63 9.44
CA GLN A 48 -0.44 -16.17 10.70
C GLN A 48 0.67 -16.71 11.59
N VAL A 49 1.65 -17.43 11.04
CA VAL A 49 2.78 -17.99 11.79
C VAL A 49 3.66 -16.90 12.39
N ILE A 50 3.96 -15.85 11.63
CA ILE A 50 4.84 -14.77 12.11
C ILE A 50 4.10 -13.66 12.87
N GLY A 51 2.76 -13.73 12.95
CA GLY A 51 1.93 -12.73 13.62
C GLY A 51 1.89 -11.36 12.92
N ALA A 52 2.03 -11.33 11.59
CA ALA A 52 1.99 -10.10 10.79
C ALA A 52 0.66 -9.94 10.04
N SER A 53 0.29 -8.69 9.75
CA SER A 53 -0.78 -8.39 8.78
C SER A 53 -0.23 -8.33 7.35
N TRP A 54 -1.07 -8.50 6.34
CA TRP A 54 -0.67 -8.27 4.95
C TRP A 54 -1.73 -7.55 4.13
N VAL A 55 -1.27 -6.88 3.08
CA VAL A 55 -2.12 -6.15 2.14
C VAL A 55 -1.71 -6.56 0.73
N GLU A 56 -2.68 -7.01 -0.06
CA GLU A 56 -2.50 -7.33 -1.48
C GLU A 56 -2.86 -6.13 -2.37
N THR A 57 -2.33 -6.14 -3.59
CA THR A 57 -2.61 -5.13 -4.60
C THR A 57 -3.36 -5.76 -5.77
N LEU A 58 -4.62 -5.35 -5.98
CA LEU A 58 -5.50 -5.89 -7.02
C LEU A 58 -4.99 -5.60 -8.44
N ASP A 59 -5.37 -6.43 -9.42
CA ASP A 59 -4.92 -6.31 -10.82
C ASP A 59 -5.56 -5.12 -11.54
N THR A 60 -6.73 -4.67 -11.06
CA THR A 60 -7.41 -3.47 -11.56
C THR A 60 -6.75 -2.14 -11.17
N LYS A 61 -5.53 -2.15 -10.62
CA LYS A 61 -4.71 -0.95 -10.36
C LYS A 61 -4.27 -0.15 -11.60
N GLY A 62 -4.85 -0.44 -12.77
CA GLY A 62 -4.54 0.22 -14.04
C GLY A 62 -3.47 -0.48 -14.89
N THR A 63 -2.73 -1.46 -14.35
CA THR A 63 -1.65 -2.18 -15.05
C THR A 63 -2.12 -3.36 -15.91
N ALA A 64 -3.40 -3.75 -15.80
CA ALA A 64 -3.95 -4.83 -16.62
C ALA A 64 -3.92 -4.44 -18.11
N PRO A 65 -3.70 -5.39 -19.05
CA PRO A 65 -3.71 -5.09 -20.48
C PRO A 65 -5.11 -4.71 -20.97
N GLY A 66 -5.17 -3.66 -21.77
CA GLY A 66 -6.33 -3.14 -22.48
C GLY A 66 -6.48 -3.77 -23.88
N PRO A 67 -7.48 -3.31 -24.66
CA PRO A 67 -7.79 -3.87 -25.98
C PRO A 67 -6.64 -3.79 -27.00
N ASP A 68 -5.72 -2.84 -26.83
CA ASP A 68 -4.53 -2.61 -27.64
C ASP A 68 -3.27 -3.29 -27.09
N GLY A 69 -3.41 -4.08 -26.01
CA GLY A 69 -2.30 -4.73 -25.31
C GLY A 69 -1.50 -3.82 -24.38
N MET A 70 -1.74 -2.50 -24.39
CA MET A 70 -1.15 -1.55 -23.45
C MET A 70 -1.92 -1.56 -22.13
N PRO A 71 -1.34 -1.11 -21.00
CA PRO A 71 -2.10 -1.04 -19.76
C PRO A 71 -3.38 -0.19 -19.90
N VAL A 72 -4.46 -0.60 -19.23
CA VAL A 72 -5.77 0.08 -19.29
C VAL A 72 -5.73 1.52 -18.76
N ASN A 73 -4.74 1.85 -17.93
CA ASN A 73 -4.43 3.25 -17.64
C ASN A 73 -3.57 3.80 -18.78
N VAL A 74 -4.17 4.69 -19.58
CA VAL A 74 -3.58 5.33 -20.76
C VAL A 74 -2.29 6.13 -20.50
N HIS A 75 -1.94 6.32 -19.23
CA HIS A 75 -0.69 6.94 -18.83
C HIS A 75 0.42 5.96 -18.44
N LEU A 76 0.17 4.64 -18.48
CA LEU A 76 1.18 3.60 -18.27
C LEU A 76 1.67 3.09 -19.64
N GLY A 77 2.99 3.12 -19.89
CA GLY A 77 3.55 2.75 -21.20
C GLY A 77 5.05 2.98 -21.41
N GLY A 78 5.76 3.57 -20.44
CA GLY A 78 7.22 3.75 -20.47
C GLY A 78 7.64 5.20 -20.20
N PRO A 79 8.92 5.55 -20.42
CA PRO A 79 9.44 6.92 -20.23
C PRO A 79 8.72 7.97 -21.08
N ASP A 80 8.11 7.57 -22.21
CA ASP A 80 7.32 8.46 -23.07
C ASP A 80 5.95 8.83 -22.47
N THR A 81 5.49 8.11 -21.43
CA THR A 81 4.30 8.42 -20.63
C THR A 81 4.68 8.81 -19.20
N ILE A 82 5.79 9.55 -19.08
CA ILE A 82 6.77 9.71 -17.98
C ILE A 82 6.29 9.72 -16.51
N THR A 83 5.01 9.94 -16.22
CA THR A 83 4.44 9.91 -14.86
C THR A 83 2.94 9.61 -14.92
N GLY A 84 2.53 8.42 -15.36
CA GLY A 84 1.14 7.98 -15.27
C GLY A 84 0.61 7.72 -13.86
N TYR A 85 0.89 8.64 -12.94
CA TYR A 85 0.02 9.07 -11.85
C TYR A 85 -0.58 7.95 -10.98
N PHE A 86 0.24 6.90 -10.84
CA PHE A 86 0.22 5.84 -9.84
C PHE A 86 -1.17 5.33 -9.46
N GLY A 87 -1.74 4.59 -10.41
CA GLY A 87 -2.77 3.58 -10.16
C GLY A 87 -4.20 4.08 -10.00
N GLY A 88 -4.43 5.40 -9.96
CA GLY A 88 -5.78 5.95 -9.81
C GLY A 88 -6.17 6.97 -10.87
N VAL A 89 -5.30 7.89 -11.24
CA VAL A 89 -5.61 8.92 -12.24
C VAL A 89 -5.53 8.31 -13.64
N GLY A 90 -6.58 8.54 -14.43
CA GLY A 90 -6.77 7.94 -15.76
C GLY A 90 -7.59 6.66 -15.81
N GLN A 91 -8.06 6.12 -14.66
CA GLN A 91 -8.95 4.97 -14.66
C GLN A 91 -10.34 5.31 -15.23
N PRO A 92 -10.86 4.56 -16.23
CA PRO A 92 -12.21 4.75 -16.72
C PRO A 92 -13.28 4.49 -15.65
N ASN A 93 -14.46 5.13 -15.78
CA ASN A 93 -15.51 5.10 -14.76
C ASN A 93 -15.95 3.67 -14.37
N GLU A 94 -16.03 2.75 -15.33
CA GLU A 94 -16.44 1.36 -15.10
C GLU A 94 -15.45 0.56 -14.24
N TYR A 95 -14.19 0.98 -14.13
CA TYR A 95 -13.18 0.28 -13.33
C TYR A 95 -13.41 0.42 -11.84
N ALA A 96 -14.09 1.47 -11.38
CA ALA A 96 -14.48 1.59 -9.99
C ALA A 96 -15.42 0.44 -9.57
N LEU A 97 -16.36 0.05 -10.43
CA LEU A 97 -17.25 -1.09 -10.17
C LEU A 97 -16.56 -2.44 -10.40
N LYS A 98 -15.64 -2.54 -11.37
CA LYS A 98 -14.80 -3.74 -11.55
C LYS A 98 -13.94 -4.01 -10.31
N TRP A 99 -13.41 -2.97 -9.68
CA TRP A 99 -12.67 -3.08 -8.41
C TRP A 99 -13.52 -3.71 -7.31
N VAL A 100 -14.79 -3.31 -7.18
CA VAL A 100 -15.72 -3.93 -6.22
C VAL A 100 -15.96 -5.40 -6.55
N ASN A 101 -16.21 -5.73 -7.82
CA ASN A 101 -16.42 -7.12 -8.24
C ASN A 101 -15.20 -7.99 -7.97
N GLU A 102 -14.00 -7.50 -8.28
CA GLU A 102 -12.74 -8.20 -8.02
C GLU A 102 -12.51 -8.39 -6.52
N PHE A 103 -12.72 -7.34 -5.71
CA PHE A 103 -12.62 -7.44 -4.26
C PHE A 103 -13.58 -8.49 -3.70
N LEU A 104 -14.86 -8.46 -4.08
CA LEU A 104 -15.86 -9.40 -3.60
C LEU A 104 -15.53 -10.85 -3.99
N TYR A 105 -14.98 -11.06 -5.18
CA TYR A 105 -14.49 -12.37 -5.59
C TYR A 105 -13.41 -12.89 -4.64
N TYR A 106 -12.34 -12.11 -4.37
CA TYR A 106 -11.27 -12.56 -3.48
C TYR A 106 -11.67 -12.62 -2.01
N PHE A 107 -12.56 -11.73 -1.56
CA PHE A 107 -13.12 -11.77 -0.21
C PHE A 107 -13.92 -13.05 0.02
N THR A 108 -14.77 -13.44 -0.93
CA THR A 108 -15.65 -14.61 -0.77
C THR A 108 -14.94 -15.94 -0.99
N ASN A 109 -14.02 -16.03 -1.95
CA ASN A 109 -13.36 -17.30 -2.28
C ASN A 109 -12.09 -17.56 -1.45
N TYR A 110 -11.44 -16.49 -0.97
CA TYR A 110 -10.12 -16.59 -0.34
C TYR A 110 -10.02 -15.87 1.01
N GLY A 111 -11.08 -15.19 1.45
CA GLY A 111 -11.08 -14.47 2.73
C GLY A 111 -10.20 -13.21 2.76
N ILE A 112 -9.83 -12.67 1.59
CA ILE A 112 -9.01 -11.45 1.49
C ILE A 112 -9.81 -10.25 1.99
N LYS A 113 -9.34 -9.62 3.07
CA LYS A 113 -10.00 -8.44 3.68
C LYS A 113 -9.33 -7.12 3.36
N GLN A 114 -8.00 -7.08 3.32
CA GLN A 114 -7.20 -5.86 3.27
C GLN A 114 -6.60 -5.65 1.87
N VAL A 115 -6.93 -4.52 1.23
CA VAL A 115 -6.40 -4.16 -0.10
C VAL A 115 -5.81 -2.75 -0.15
N LEU A 116 -4.83 -2.53 -1.02
CA LEU A 116 -4.30 -1.19 -1.30
C LEU A 116 -5.25 -0.40 -2.21
N ASN A 117 -5.44 0.88 -1.92
CA ASN A 117 -6.33 1.77 -2.65
C ASN A 117 -5.62 3.10 -3.01
N VAL A 118 -5.91 3.59 -4.21
CA VAL A 118 -5.16 4.68 -4.88
C VAL A 118 -6.06 5.68 -5.60
N ASN A 119 -7.35 5.36 -5.79
CA ASN A 119 -8.29 6.18 -6.53
C ASN A 119 -9.42 6.68 -5.59
N PRO A 120 -9.81 7.96 -5.62
CA PRO A 120 -10.87 8.49 -4.77
C PRO A 120 -12.23 7.79 -4.92
N GLY A 121 -12.59 7.39 -6.14
CA GLY A 121 -13.82 6.67 -6.45
C GLY A 121 -13.85 5.27 -5.82
N THR A 122 -12.77 4.49 -5.95
CA THR A 122 -12.67 3.18 -5.28
C THR A 122 -12.54 3.30 -3.77
N VAL A 123 -11.95 4.38 -3.25
CA VAL A 123 -11.96 4.68 -1.81
C VAL A 123 -13.39 4.91 -1.31
N LEU A 124 -14.18 5.72 -2.02
CA LEU A 124 -15.59 5.92 -1.69
C LEU A 124 -16.39 4.61 -1.74
N LEU A 125 -16.21 3.81 -2.80
CA LEU A 125 -16.87 2.50 -2.91
C LEU A 125 -16.47 1.56 -1.78
N GLY A 126 -15.19 1.56 -1.38
CA GLY A 126 -14.71 0.83 -0.20
C GLY A 126 -15.43 1.24 1.09
N TYR A 127 -15.71 2.53 1.27
CA TYR A 127 -16.53 3.01 2.39
C TYR A 127 -17.99 2.57 2.30
N LEU A 128 -18.59 2.63 1.11
CA LEU A 128 -19.99 2.29 0.89
C LEU A 128 -20.27 0.80 1.15
N ILE A 129 -19.44 -0.09 0.60
CA ILE A 129 -19.62 -1.54 0.83
C ILE A 129 -19.40 -1.90 2.31
N TYR A 130 -18.51 -1.20 3.02
CA TYR A 130 -18.37 -1.36 4.45
C TYR A 130 -19.63 -0.94 5.20
N LYS A 131 -20.20 0.21 4.86
CA LYS A 131 -21.45 0.69 5.47
C LYS A 131 -22.63 -0.26 5.22
N LEU A 132 -22.62 -0.98 4.09
CA LEU A 132 -23.61 -2.02 3.75
C LEU A 132 -23.43 -3.35 4.49
N GLY A 133 -22.39 -3.50 5.32
CA GLY A 133 -22.17 -4.69 6.16
C GLY A 133 -21.07 -5.62 5.68
N ILE A 134 -20.38 -5.31 4.58
CA ILE A 134 -19.23 -6.10 4.13
C ILE A 134 -18.01 -5.71 4.97
N ASN A 135 -17.30 -6.68 5.55
CA ASN A 135 -16.15 -6.40 6.40
C ASN A 135 -14.85 -6.28 5.57
N ASN A 136 -14.88 -5.40 4.57
CA ASN A 136 -13.70 -5.02 3.82
C ASN A 136 -12.84 -4.04 4.60
N GLU A 137 -11.55 -4.04 4.30
CA GLU A 137 -10.58 -3.11 4.83
C GLU A 137 -9.67 -2.64 3.69
N PHE A 138 -9.22 -1.39 3.75
CA PHE A 138 -8.27 -0.88 2.77
C PHE A 138 -7.28 0.10 3.38
N LYS A 139 -6.15 0.22 2.70
CA LYS A 139 -5.11 1.21 2.97
C LYS A 139 -5.02 2.19 1.81
N ILE A 140 -4.85 3.47 2.10
CA ILE A 140 -4.53 4.50 1.11
C ILE A 140 -3.02 4.53 0.83
N SER A 141 -2.65 4.61 -0.45
CA SER A 141 -1.27 4.81 -0.89
C SER A 141 -0.86 6.29 -0.91
N VAL A 142 0.46 6.55 -0.85
CA VAL A 142 1.05 7.90 -1.05
C VAL A 142 0.66 8.51 -2.38
N PHE A 143 0.40 7.65 -3.36
CA PHE A 143 -0.02 8.00 -4.71
C PHE A 143 -1.41 8.62 -4.82
N MET A 144 -2.23 8.50 -3.77
CA MET A 144 -3.50 9.23 -3.71
C MET A 144 -3.28 10.75 -3.55
N GLY A 145 -2.06 11.19 -3.21
CA GLY A 145 -1.72 12.61 -3.18
C GLY A 145 -2.19 13.34 -1.92
N ASN A 146 -2.35 12.63 -0.81
CA ASN A 146 -2.62 13.25 0.49
C ASN A 146 -1.36 13.93 1.05
N ASP A 147 -1.13 15.18 0.66
CA ASP A 147 0.12 15.92 0.85
C ASP A 147 0.04 17.10 1.83
N ASN A 148 -1.14 17.38 2.39
CA ASN A 148 -1.33 18.50 3.30
C ASN A 148 -2.46 18.24 4.32
N PRO A 149 -2.58 19.06 5.39
CA PRO A 149 -3.61 18.89 6.41
C PRO A 149 -5.06 19.03 5.90
N TYR A 150 -5.32 19.81 4.85
CA TYR A 150 -6.65 19.92 4.25
C TYR A 150 -7.04 18.61 3.55
N SER A 151 -6.11 18.00 2.82
CA SER A 151 -6.29 16.67 2.24
C SER A 151 -6.53 15.62 3.33
N SER A 152 -5.85 15.74 4.48
CA SER A 152 -6.09 14.88 5.65
C SER A 152 -7.47 15.06 6.25
N LEU A 153 -7.92 16.30 6.42
CA LEU A 153 -9.27 16.61 6.87
C LEU A 153 -10.30 16.00 5.93
N TRP A 154 -10.16 16.19 4.62
CA TRP A 154 -11.08 15.65 3.62
C TRP A 154 -11.19 14.12 3.68
N THR A 155 -10.05 13.42 3.68
CA THR A 155 -10.00 11.96 3.72
C THR A 155 -10.62 11.41 5.01
N LEU A 156 -10.26 11.98 6.17
CA LEU A 156 -10.76 11.50 7.46
C LEU A 156 -12.22 11.89 7.71
N LEU A 157 -12.67 13.04 7.20
CA LEU A 157 -14.07 13.44 7.23
C LEU A 157 -14.95 12.44 6.46
N THR A 158 -14.51 12.03 5.27
CA THR A 158 -15.24 11.04 4.46
C THR A 158 -15.24 9.67 5.15
N ALA A 159 -14.11 9.25 5.73
CA ALA A 159 -14.05 8.03 6.53
C ALA A 159 -15.03 8.06 7.71
N LYS A 160 -15.20 9.22 8.35
CA LYS A 160 -16.14 9.41 9.46
C LYS A 160 -17.59 9.40 9.01
N LEU A 161 -17.90 10.05 7.88
CA LEU A 161 -19.24 10.09 7.30
C LEU A 161 -19.81 8.69 7.06
N PHE A 162 -18.96 7.75 6.63
CA PHE A 162 -19.32 6.36 6.35
C PHE A 162 -18.93 5.37 7.45
N ALA A 163 -18.48 5.85 8.60
CA ALA A 163 -18.20 4.98 9.75
C ALA A 163 -19.49 4.26 10.20
N ARG A 164 -19.33 3.06 10.77
CA ARG A 164 -20.43 2.34 11.41
C ARG A 164 -20.72 2.92 12.80
N GLU A 165 -21.85 2.51 13.38
CA GLU A 165 -22.32 3.00 14.69
C GLU A 165 -21.35 2.63 15.82
N ASP A 166 -20.62 1.52 15.67
CA ASP A 166 -19.53 1.11 16.56
C ASP A 166 -18.25 1.98 16.43
N GLY A 167 -18.27 2.99 15.55
CA GLY A 167 -17.15 3.90 15.31
C GLY A 167 -16.09 3.36 14.36
N THR A 168 -16.25 2.15 13.83
CA THR A 168 -15.27 1.53 12.93
C THR A 168 -15.35 2.09 11.51
N SER A 169 -14.23 1.99 10.78
CA SER A 169 -14.07 2.41 9.38
C SER A 169 -13.25 1.37 8.63
N PRO A 170 -13.49 1.15 7.31
CA PRO A 170 -12.65 0.25 6.52
C PRO A 170 -11.27 0.84 6.21
N LEU A 171 -11.05 2.14 6.43
CA LEU A 171 -9.72 2.75 6.27
C LEU A 171 -8.82 2.35 7.44
N ILE A 172 -7.99 1.32 7.24
CA ILE A 172 -7.10 0.77 8.28
C ILE A 172 -5.66 1.29 8.21
N GLY A 173 -5.31 2.00 7.13
CA GLY A 173 -3.98 2.55 6.91
C GLY A 173 -4.06 3.79 6.04
N TYR A 174 -3.49 4.89 6.53
CA TYR A 174 -3.50 6.18 5.85
C TYR A 174 -2.06 6.62 5.61
N ASN A 175 -1.56 6.35 4.40
CA ASN A 175 -0.20 6.70 4.01
C ASN A 175 -0.18 8.09 3.37
N LEU A 176 0.49 9.04 4.02
CA LEU A 176 0.62 10.40 3.49
C LEU A 176 1.73 10.48 2.45
N SER A 177 1.64 11.46 1.55
CA SER A 177 2.61 11.67 0.48
C SER A 177 4.05 11.81 1.02
N ASN A 178 5.04 11.34 0.25
CA ASN A 178 6.46 11.45 0.60
C ASN A 178 6.94 12.90 0.80
N ALA A 179 6.19 13.89 0.31
CA ALA A 179 6.48 15.32 0.43
C ALA A 179 6.07 15.94 1.78
N VAL A 180 5.26 15.27 2.61
CA VAL A 180 4.79 15.86 3.87
C VAL A 180 5.92 15.98 4.89
N ASN A 181 5.88 16.99 5.75
CA ASN A 181 6.83 17.15 6.87
C ASN A 181 6.22 16.69 8.21
N ASN A 182 6.99 16.78 9.30
CA ASN A 182 6.53 16.42 10.65
C ASN A 182 5.29 17.20 11.08
N GLN A 183 5.24 18.51 10.82
CA GLN A 183 4.10 19.34 11.15
C GLN A 183 2.81 18.85 10.47
N THR A 184 2.89 18.45 9.20
CA THR A 184 1.73 17.86 8.51
C THR A 184 1.28 16.57 9.19
N LEU A 185 2.20 15.68 9.57
CA LEU A 185 1.87 14.44 10.28
C LEU A 185 1.23 14.70 11.66
N GLU A 186 1.74 15.68 12.40
CA GLU A 186 1.16 16.13 13.68
C GLU A 186 -0.25 16.70 13.50
N LEU A 187 -0.45 17.54 12.47
CA LEU A 187 -1.77 18.10 12.16
C LEU A 187 -2.74 17.02 11.69
N SER A 188 -2.29 16.03 10.91
CA SER A 188 -3.10 14.87 10.53
C SER A 188 -3.49 14.04 11.76
N ALA A 189 -2.59 13.86 12.71
CA ALA A 189 -2.89 13.20 13.99
C ALA A 189 -3.89 14.02 14.82
N TYR A 190 -3.71 15.34 14.90
CA TYR A 190 -4.63 16.26 15.56
C TYR A 190 -6.04 16.19 14.96
N ILE A 191 -6.18 16.14 13.62
CA ILE A 191 -7.46 16.00 12.92
C ILE A 191 -8.08 14.60 13.15
N ARG A 192 -7.27 13.55 13.16
CA ARG A 192 -7.71 12.16 13.35
C ARG A 192 -8.33 11.93 14.72
N LYS A 193 -7.80 12.58 15.75
CA LYS A 193 -8.23 12.44 17.15
C LYS A 193 -9.72 12.74 17.40
N PRO A 194 -10.27 13.93 17.06
CA PRO A 194 -11.68 14.26 17.30
C PRO A 194 -12.65 13.38 16.51
N PHE A 195 -12.22 12.71 15.44
CA PHE A 195 -13.04 11.72 14.74
C PHE A 195 -13.11 10.35 15.45
N GLY A 196 -12.32 10.14 16.50
CA GLY A 196 -12.25 8.88 17.24
C GLY A 196 -11.42 7.80 16.53
N PHE A 197 -10.48 8.20 15.67
CA PHE A 197 -9.76 7.29 14.78
C PHE A 197 -8.33 6.94 15.23
N GLU A 198 -7.92 7.29 16.45
CA GLU A 198 -6.56 7.00 16.93
C GLU A 198 -6.25 5.50 16.96
N ASP A 199 -7.24 4.65 17.21
CA ASP A 199 -7.12 3.19 17.21
C ASP A 199 -7.62 2.51 15.92
N VAL A 200 -8.27 3.27 15.04
CA VAL A 200 -8.91 2.73 13.81
C VAL A 200 -8.06 2.97 12.58
N VAL A 201 -7.59 4.21 12.39
CA VAL A 201 -6.85 4.63 11.21
C VAL A 201 -5.38 4.80 11.58
N ARG A 202 -4.53 3.89 11.13
CA ARG A 202 -3.08 4.00 11.31
C ARG A 202 -2.51 5.09 10.41
N LEU A 203 -1.74 6.02 10.97
CA LEU A 203 -0.92 6.92 10.15
C LEU A 203 0.31 6.17 9.69
N GLU A 204 0.57 6.16 8.40
CA GLU A 204 1.73 5.49 7.81
C GLU A 204 2.57 6.52 7.06
N HIS A 205 3.89 6.38 7.12
CA HIS A 205 4.79 7.25 6.38
C HIS A 205 6.05 6.52 5.96
N HIS A 206 6.54 6.79 4.75
CA HIS A 206 7.80 6.23 4.29
C HIS A 206 8.99 6.85 5.02
N ILE A 207 9.87 6.01 5.54
CA ILE A 207 11.16 6.45 6.10
C ILE A 207 12.32 6.17 5.16
N THR A 208 12.19 5.17 4.28
CA THR A 208 13.05 4.95 3.12
C THR A 208 12.15 4.69 1.91
N GLU A 209 12.69 4.92 0.72
CA GLU A 209 12.04 4.58 -0.53
C GLU A 209 13.00 3.90 -1.52
N CYS A 210 12.42 3.26 -2.55
CA CYS A 210 13.11 2.77 -3.72
C CYS A 210 14.14 3.79 -4.20
N PHE A 211 15.35 3.31 -4.49
CA PHE A 211 16.45 4.17 -4.87
C PHE A 211 16.16 4.93 -6.17
N LYS A 212 15.40 4.32 -7.08
CA LYS A 212 14.99 4.89 -8.37
C LYS A 212 13.49 5.10 -8.47
N GLY A 213 13.12 6.12 -9.26
CA GLY A 213 11.80 6.24 -9.88
C GLY A 213 10.68 6.87 -9.05
N ILE A 214 10.85 7.12 -7.73
CA ILE A 214 9.79 7.72 -6.91
C ILE A 214 10.15 9.01 -6.16
N VAL A 215 11.28 9.04 -5.45
CA VAL A 215 11.72 10.21 -4.66
C VAL A 215 13.14 10.59 -5.00
N ARG A 216 13.50 11.85 -4.69
CA ARG A 216 14.89 12.29 -4.76
C ARG A 216 15.68 11.62 -3.63
N GLN A 217 16.83 11.07 -3.97
CA GLN A 217 17.76 10.46 -3.01
C GLN A 217 18.82 11.50 -2.57
N PRO A 218 19.38 11.39 -1.35
CA PRO A 218 19.06 10.40 -0.32
C PRO A 218 17.70 10.69 0.35
N TYR A 219 16.89 9.64 0.56
CA TYR A 219 15.64 9.70 1.32
C TYR A 219 15.71 8.77 2.54
N ASP A 220 16.10 9.34 3.69
CA ASP A 220 16.05 8.67 5.00
C ASP A 220 15.41 9.62 6.02
N ARG A 221 14.24 9.22 6.56
CA ARG A 221 13.45 10.00 7.53
C ARG A 221 13.22 9.25 8.82
N ARG A 222 14.11 8.30 9.15
CA ARG A 222 13.98 7.47 10.35
C ARG A 222 13.97 8.29 11.63
N ASP A 223 14.88 9.25 11.76
CA ASP A 223 14.99 10.08 12.96
C ASP A 223 13.74 10.94 13.17
N GLU A 224 13.20 11.50 12.09
CA GLU A 224 11.95 12.26 12.10
C GLU A 224 10.78 11.41 12.62
N LEU A 225 10.66 10.16 12.15
CA LEU A 225 9.58 9.30 12.61
C LEU A 225 9.78 8.85 14.07
N ILE A 226 11.01 8.61 14.51
CA ILE A 226 11.31 8.30 15.92
C ILE A 226 10.89 9.46 16.84
N GLU A 227 11.07 10.70 16.39
CA GLU A 227 10.57 11.86 17.13
C GLU A 227 9.05 11.86 17.22
N LEU A 228 8.35 11.68 16.09
CA LEU A 228 6.89 11.68 16.02
C LEU A 228 6.25 10.53 16.81
N ALA A 229 6.86 9.35 16.80
CA ALA A 229 6.34 8.16 17.47
C ALA A 229 6.22 8.29 18.99
N LYS A 230 6.91 9.27 19.60
CA LYS A 230 6.80 9.59 21.03
C LYS A 230 5.43 10.17 21.39
N ASN A 231 4.82 10.89 20.45
CA ASN A 231 3.63 11.71 20.71
C ASN A 231 2.42 11.31 19.85
N ILE A 232 2.64 10.68 18.69
CA ILE A 232 1.58 10.24 17.79
C ILE A 232 1.28 8.76 18.01
N LYS A 233 0.10 8.48 18.57
CA LYS A 233 -0.41 7.10 18.73
C LYS A 233 -0.63 6.43 17.38
N ASN A 234 -0.39 5.11 17.27
CA ASN A 234 -0.72 4.32 16.07
C ASN A 234 -0.18 4.95 14.77
N ILE A 235 1.12 5.21 14.78
CA ILE A 235 1.92 5.61 13.61
C ILE A 235 2.86 4.47 13.25
N SER A 236 3.14 4.26 11.96
CA SER A 236 4.08 3.22 11.51
C SER A 236 5.07 3.71 10.47
N ALA A 237 6.29 3.21 10.60
CA ALA A 237 7.34 3.35 9.59
C ALA A 237 7.06 2.40 8.42
N LYS A 238 6.94 2.95 7.22
CA LYS A 238 6.98 2.16 6.00
C LYS A 238 8.39 2.23 5.40
N HIS A 239 8.90 1.05 5.06
CA HIS A 239 10.12 0.91 4.29
C HIS A 239 9.72 0.43 2.91
N GLU A 240 10.17 1.15 1.90
CA GLU A 240 10.14 0.73 0.52
C GLU A 240 11.58 0.94 0.02
N GLY A 241 12.12 -0.01 -0.74
CA GLY A 241 13.58 -0.10 -0.92
C GLY A 241 14.37 -0.47 0.34
N GLY A 242 15.69 -0.32 0.28
CA GLY A 242 16.64 -0.59 1.35
C GLY A 242 17.19 0.67 2.03
N ASN A 243 18.11 0.48 2.97
CA ASN A 243 18.89 1.60 3.52
C ASN A 243 19.68 2.29 2.40
N VAL A 244 19.68 3.62 2.37
CA VAL A 244 20.32 4.42 1.30
C VAL A 244 21.76 3.98 1.02
N GLU A 245 22.56 3.77 2.07
CA GLU A 245 23.97 3.37 1.96
C GLU A 245 24.16 1.95 1.38
N VAL A 246 23.15 1.10 1.48
CA VAL A 246 23.16 -0.25 0.92
C VAL A 246 22.60 -0.23 -0.49
N ASP A 247 21.41 0.36 -0.66
CA ASP A 247 20.63 0.28 -1.90
C ASP A 247 21.36 0.93 -3.08
N LYS A 248 21.98 2.10 -2.84
CA LYS A 248 22.75 2.83 -3.86
C LYS A 248 23.92 2.03 -4.44
N ASN A 249 24.42 1.05 -3.70
CA ASN A 249 25.61 0.26 -4.02
C ASN A 249 25.28 -1.15 -4.52
N ARG A 250 23.99 -1.49 -4.64
CA ARG A 250 23.57 -2.78 -5.21
C ARG A 250 23.87 -2.79 -6.71
N GLU A 251 24.21 -3.95 -7.23
CA GLU A 251 24.27 -4.18 -8.69
C GLU A 251 22.92 -3.84 -9.35
N HIS A 252 21.83 -4.18 -8.65
CA HIS A 252 20.46 -3.83 -9.01
C HIS A 252 19.80 -3.04 -7.86
N PRO A 253 19.94 -1.70 -7.85
CA PRO A 253 19.24 -0.83 -6.89
C PRO A 253 17.73 -0.90 -7.09
N THR A 254 16.98 -0.77 -6.01
CA THR A 254 15.52 -0.86 -6.07
C THR A 254 14.91 0.25 -6.94
N ASP A 255 13.93 -0.14 -7.76
CA ASP A 255 13.21 0.74 -8.66
C ASP A 255 11.70 0.52 -8.52
N ILE A 256 10.96 1.59 -8.26
CA ILE A 256 9.49 1.52 -8.14
C ILE A 256 8.83 1.05 -9.43
N LEU A 257 9.46 1.25 -10.59
CA LEU A 257 8.89 0.87 -11.88
C LEU A 257 8.80 -0.66 -12.04
N GLU A 258 9.70 -1.40 -11.38
CA GLU A 258 9.72 -2.87 -11.44
C GLU A 258 8.59 -3.51 -10.64
N TYR A 259 7.96 -2.78 -9.72
CA TYR A 259 6.81 -3.27 -8.95
C TYR A 259 5.58 -3.56 -9.83
N PHE A 260 5.57 -3.05 -11.05
CA PHE A 260 4.46 -3.21 -11.99
C PHE A 260 4.76 -4.16 -13.13
N ALA A 261 6.01 -4.65 -13.21
CA ALA A 261 6.43 -5.59 -14.24
C ALA A 261 5.69 -6.94 -14.09
N ALA A 262 5.37 -7.57 -15.22
CA ALA A 262 4.87 -8.94 -15.18
C ALA A 262 6.00 -9.89 -14.79
N LYS A 263 5.67 -11.03 -14.17
CA LYS A 263 6.66 -12.09 -13.90
C LYS A 263 7.38 -12.53 -15.18
N LYS A 264 6.65 -12.65 -16.29
CA LYS A 264 7.21 -13.04 -17.59
C LYS A 264 8.30 -12.06 -18.04
N ASP A 265 8.01 -10.76 -17.98
CA ASP A 265 8.93 -9.71 -18.44
C ASP A 265 10.21 -9.69 -17.60
N LEU A 266 10.08 -9.89 -16.27
CA LEU A 266 11.22 -10.01 -15.37
C LEU A 266 12.07 -11.25 -15.69
N VAL A 267 11.46 -12.41 -15.89
CA VAL A 267 12.19 -13.65 -16.24
C VAL A 267 12.90 -13.55 -17.59
N GLU A 268 12.31 -12.84 -18.56
CA GLU A 268 12.95 -12.59 -19.87
C GLU A 268 14.11 -11.59 -19.78
N ALA A 269 14.06 -10.64 -18.86
CA ALA A 269 15.12 -9.64 -18.64
C ALA A 269 16.33 -10.20 -17.87
N GLY A 270 16.15 -11.27 -17.09
CA GLY A 270 17.18 -11.92 -16.26
C GLY A 270 17.17 -11.47 -14.80
#